data_AF-A0A2T3TNB5-F1
#
_entry.id   AF-A0A2T3TNB5-F1
#
_cell.length_a   1.000
_cell.length_b   1.000
_cell.length_c   1.000
_cell.angle_alpha   90.00
_cell.angle_beta   90.00
_cell.angle_gamma   90.00
#
_symmetry.space_group_name_H-M   'P 1'
#
loop_
_entity.id
_entity.type
_entity.pdbx_description
1 polymer ?
#
loop_
_entity_poly.entity_id
_entity_poly.type
_entity_poly.pdbx_seq_one_letter_code
_entity_poly.pdbx_strand_id
1 'polypeptide(L)'
;MARLSLSREGRDSLERYMIQQASLAGITTERLGKTFSVDPSIQQKMENAIKESAGLLQEINFIGVDDQEGEKVLIDTSGPIASTNATSDGVKRRNPASVADLDARRYRCEQVNYDTFISYAQIDAWSSQKNFQQLLSAQITRQVALDRIMIGFNGESHALISDRATNPLLQDVNPGWLKHIRDKAATRVVKGMTLTRRDDENKLVAKGDYGNPDAMVHDIRSSVLDEWHKDAPDLVVLMGRDLFNTLRLPMINAISTTNPNTELVAGQLIVASRTVGGLQTYLAPYFPKDAMLITSLKNLSIYFQKGSLRRFIREEPEYNRIATYQSMNDCYVVEDYGKCALIEGITFAGEDPDNNAESGQPQPEA
;
A
#
# COMPACT_ATOMS: atom_id res chain seq x y z
N MET A 1 12.42 13.58 -38.21
CA MET A 1 12.81 14.78 -37.41
C MET A 1 11.81 14.93 -36.28
N ALA A 2 12.23 14.78 -35.03
CA ALA A 2 11.38 15.10 -33.89
C ALA A 2 11.05 16.60 -33.95
N ARG A 3 9.76 16.95 -34.04
CA ARG A 3 9.33 18.35 -33.95
C ARG A 3 9.66 18.85 -32.55
N LEU A 4 10.60 19.78 -32.45
CA LEU A 4 11.00 20.41 -31.19
C LEU A 4 9.96 21.44 -30.69
N SER A 5 9.14 21.98 -31.60
CA SER A 5 8.05 22.89 -31.28
C SER A 5 6.70 22.18 -31.27
N LEU A 6 5.88 22.44 -30.23
CA LEU A 6 4.51 21.94 -30.11
C LEU A 6 3.67 22.32 -31.34
N SER A 7 2.94 21.35 -31.90
CA SER A 7 2.06 21.58 -33.04
C SER A 7 0.89 22.52 -32.68
N ARG A 8 0.25 23.11 -33.71
CA ARG A 8 -0.94 23.96 -33.50
C ARG A 8 -2.07 23.21 -32.81
N GLU A 9 -2.33 21.97 -33.23
CA GLU A 9 -3.37 21.10 -32.65
C GLU A 9 -3.03 20.69 -31.21
N GLY A 10 -1.76 20.43 -30.93
CA GLY A 10 -1.26 20.19 -29.58
C GLY A 10 -1.39 21.40 -28.67
N ARG A 11 -1.13 22.61 -29.20
CA ARG A 11 -1.30 23.87 -28.47
C ARG A 11 -2.76 24.15 -28.13
N ASP A 12 -3.68 23.99 -29.08
CA ASP A 12 -5.11 24.12 -28.82
C ASP A 12 -5.61 23.10 -27.77
N SER A 13 -5.13 21.86 -27.85
CA SER A 13 -5.50 20.79 -26.90
C SER A 13 -4.97 21.05 -25.50
N LEU A 14 -3.76 21.61 -25.42
CA LEU A 14 -3.13 22.01 -24.18
C LEU A 14 -3.87 23.19 -23.53
N GLU A 15 -4.20 24.23 -24.29
CA GLU A 15 -4.93 25.38 -23.78
C GLU A 15 -6.29 24.95 -23.21
N ARG A 16 -7.01 24.05 -23.90
CA ARG A 16 -8.24 23.45 -23.37
C ARG A 16 -7.98 22.67 -22.08
N TYR A 17 -6.86 21.95 -21.97
CA TYR A 17 -6.50 21.21 -20.76
C TYR A 17 -6.28 22.18 -19.60
N MET A 18 -5.51 23.25 -19.81
CA MET A 18 -5.29 24.29 -18.80
C MET A 18 -6.60 24.97 -18.38
N ILE A 19 -7.49 25.30 -19.33
CA ILE A 19 -8.82 25.84 -19.02
C ILE A 19 -9.63 24.88 -18.16
N GLN A 20 -9.62 23.58 -18.48
CA GLN A 20 -10.31 22.58 -17.68
C GLN A 20 -9.73 22.46 -16.27
N GLN A 21 -8.40 22.41 -16.13
CA GLN A 21 -7.74 22.34 -14.82
C GLN A 21 -8.03 23.58 -13.97
N ALA A 22 -8.03 24.77 -14.59
CA ALA A 22 -8.41 26.03 -13.94
C ALA A 22 -9.86 26.00 -13.44
N SER A 23 -10.79 25.54 -14.29
CA SER A 23 -12.21 25.38 -13.94
C SER A 23 -12.42 24.38 -12.80
N LEU A 24 -11.75 23.23 -12.85
CA LEU A 24 -11.80 22.21 -11.79
C LEU A 24 -11.26 22.71 -10.47
N ALA A 25 -10.23 23.57 -10.50
CA ALA A 25 -9.63 24.19 -9.33
C ALA A 25 -10.34 25.48 -8.88
N GLY A 26 -11.35 25.97 -9.62
CA GLY A 26 -12.06 27.21 -9.30
C GLY A 26 -11.22 28.49 -9.46
N ILE A 27 -10.18 28.45 -10.30
CA ILE A 27 -9.24 29.58 -10.50
C ILE A 27 -9.19 30.02 -11.97
N THR A 28 -8.52 31.15 -12.25
CA THR A 28 -8.23 31.59 -13.62
C THR A 28 -7.03 30.84 -14.21
N THR A 29 -6.95 30.74 -15.53
CA THR A 29 -5.82 30.10 -16.24
C THR A 29 -4.48 30.77 -15.92
N GLU A 30 -4.46 32.08 -15.72
CA GLU A 30 -3.26 32.83 -15.31
C GLU A 30 -2.73 32.40 -13.94
N ARG A 31 -3.62 31.99 -13.03
CA ARG A 31 -3.23 31.52 -11.69
C ARG A 31 -2.64 30.11 -11.69
N LEU A 32 -2.83 29.31 -12.74
CA LEU A 32 -2.18 27.99 -12.85
C LEU A 32 -0.65 28.11 -12.92
N GLY A 33 -0.17 29.18 -13.55
CA GLY A 33 1.24 29.56 -13.62
C GLY A 33 1.79 30.22 -12.36
N LYS A 34 1.10 30.09 -11.22
CA LYS A 34 1.59 30.45 -9.88
C LYS A 34 1.22 29.33 -8.92
N THR A 35 1.95 29.17 -7.83
CA THR A 35 1.57 28.22 -6.78
C THR A 35 0.24 28.66 -6.16
N PHE A 36 -0.74 27.76 -6.14
CA PHE A 36 -2.04 28.02 -5.52
C PHE A 36 -2.44 26.91 -4.54
N SER A 37 -3.20 27.30 -3.52
CA SER A 37 -3.89 26.36 -2.63
C SER A 37 -5.17 25.89 -3.28
N VAL A 38 -5.39 24.58 -3.28
CA VAL A 38 -6.66 23.99 -3.72
C VAL A 38 -7.69 24.11 -2.60
N ASP A 39 -8.94 24.40 -2.94
CA ASP A 39 -10.03 24.43 -1.98
C ASP A 39 -10.24 23.03 -1.36
N PRO A 40 -10.47 22.89 -0.05
CA PRO A 40 -10.66 21.59 0.61
C PRO A 40 -11.74 20.71 -0.04
N SER A 41 -12.81 21.30 -0.57
CA SER A 41 -13.88 20.54 -1.25
C SER A 41 -13.43 19.94 -2.58
N ILE A 42 -12.54 20.64 -3.30
CA ILE A 42 -11.95 20.18 -4.55
C ILE A 42 -10.88 19.13 -4.27
N GLN A 43 -10.04 19.37 -3.26
CA GLN A 43 -9.08 18.38 -2.77
C GLN A 43 -9.79 17.07 -2.44
N GLN A 44 -10.89 17.11 -1.68
CA GLN A 44 -11.62 15.89 -1.31
C GLN A 44 -12.17 15.12 -2.53
N LYS A 45 -12.61 15.81 -3.60
CA LYS A 45 -13.00 15.15 -4.85
C LYS A 45 -11.82 14.49 -5.55
N MET A 46 -10.65 15.15 -5.58
CA MET A 46 -9.43 14.58 -6.15
C MET A 46 -8.97 13.35 -5.35
N GLU A 47 -8.99 13.44 -4.03
CA GLU A 47 -8.66 12.35 -3.13
C GLU A 47 -9.58 11.14 -3.31
N ASN A 48 -10.89 11.37 -3.47
CA ASN A 48 -11.83 10.30 -3.78
C ASN A 48 -11.51 9.64 -5.14
N ALA A 49 -11.14 10.42 -6.16
CA ALA A 49 -10.71 9.86 -7.45
C ALA A 49 -9.42 9.03 -7.34
N ILE A 50 -8.46 9.46 -6.50
CA ILE A 50 -7.25 8.68 -6.19
C ILE A 50 -7.65 7.37 -5.52
N LYS A 51 -8.52 7.43 -4.50
CA LYS A 51 -9.03 6.25 -3.79
C LYS A 51 -9.70 5.26 -4.74
N GLU A 52 -10.56 5.73 -5.63
CA GLU A 52 -11.29 4.88 -6.59
C GLU A 52 -10.39 4.25 -7.64
N SER A 53 -9.22 4.83 -7.92
CA SER A 53 -8.32 4.36 -8.98
C SER A 53 -7.57 3.06 -8.68
N ALA A 54 -7.46 2.67 -7.41
CA ALA A 54 -6.72 1.49 -6.96
C ALA A 54 -7.54 0.65 -5.97
N GLY A 55 -7.68 -0.65 -6.25
CA GLY A 55 -8.53 -1.55 -5.46
C GLY A 55 -8.15 -1.61 -3.97
N LEU A 56 -6.86 -1.53 -3.63
CA LEU A 56 -6.44 -1.54 -2.22
C LEU A 56 -6.87 -0.26 -1.50
N LEU A 57 -6.78 0.89 -2.16
CA LEU A 57 -7.18 2.16 -1.57
C LEU A 57 -8.69 2.23 -1.29
N GLN A 58 -9.50 1.50 -2.06
CA GLN A 58 -10.94 1.40 -1.82
C GLN A 58 -11.27 0.68 -0.52
N GLU A 59 -10.48 -0.33 -0.16
CA GLU A 59 -10.70 -1.21 1.00
C GLU A 59 -10.14 -0.64 2.32
N ILE A 60 -9.09 0.18 2.25
CA ILE A 60 -8.49 0.84 3.42
C ILE A 60 -9.20 2.16 3.75
N ASN A 61 -8.92 2.72 4.93
CA ASN A 61 -9.46 4.03 5.28
C ASN A 61 -8.66 5.15 4.63
N PHE A 62 -9.37 6.16 4.14
CA PHE A 62 -8.79 7.34 3.53
C PHE A 62 -9.44 8.57 4.17
N ILE A 63 -8.72 9.24 5.08
CA ILE A 63 -9.31 10.22 6.02
C ILE A 63 -8.63 11.58 5.87
N GLY A 64 -9.45 12.63 5.73
CA GLY A 64 -8.95 14.01 5.74
C GLY A 64 -8.87 14.56 7.16
N VAL A 65 -7.68 14.98 7.59
CA VAL A 65 -7.42 15.60 8.90
C VAL A 65 -7.12 17.09 8.76
N ASP A 66 -7.44 17.88 9.78
CA ASP A 66 -7.24 19.33 9.73
C ASP A 66 -5.84 19.73 10.22
N ASP A 67 -5.38 19.09 11.31
CA ASP A 67 -4.06 19.32 11.91
C ASP A 67 -2.97 18.46 11.27
N GLN A 68 -1.75 19.01 11.17
CA GLN A 68 -0.58 18.30 10.64
C GLN A 68 -0.09 17.19 11.60
N GLU A 69 -0.20 17.41 12.91
CA GLU A 69 0.08 16.41 13.94
C GLU A 69 -1.10 16.38 14.91
N GLY A 70 -1.53 15.18 15.29
CA GLY A 70 -2.70 15.01 16.15
C GLY A 70 -2.89 13.57 16.59
N GLU A 71 -4.02 13.29 17.22
CA GLU A 71 -4.42 11.93 17.60
C GLU A 71 -5.16 11.23 16.45
N LYS A 72 -4.98 9.91 16.34
CA LYS A 72 -5.71 9.08 15.36
C LYS A 72 -7.21 9.34 15.42
N VAL A 73 -7.83 9.45 14.25
CA VAL A 73 -9.25 9.79 14.12
C VAL A 73 -10.13 8.59 14.50
N LEU A 74 -9.71 7.39 14.12
CA LEU A 74 -10.44 6.18 14.46
C LEU A 74 -10.02 5.72 15.86
N ILE A 75 -10.97 5.81 16.79
CA ILE A 75 -10.82 5.24 18.13
C ILE A 75 -11.34 3.81 18.03
N ASP A 76 -10.43 2.84 17.88
CA ASP A 76 -10.81 1.44 18.09
C ASP A 76 -10.76 1.10 19.60
N THR A 77 -11.66 0.21 20.00
CA THR A 77 -11.73 -0.29 21.37
C THR A 77 -10.74 -1.44 21.53
N SER A 78 -9.65 -1.20 22.26
CA SER A 78 -8.60 -2.19 22.54
C SER A 78 -9.04 -3.29 23.53
N GLY A 79 -10.29 -3.76 23.48
CA GLY A 79 -10.81 -4.82 24.33
C GLY A 79 -12.23 -4.60 24.88
N PRO A 80 -12.72 -5.53 25.72
CA PRO A 80 -14.08 -5.50 26.24
C PRO A 80 -14.29 -4.31 27.20
N ILE A 81 -15.24 -3.44 26.85
CA ILE A 81 -15.62 -2.26 27.64
C ILE A 81 -16.78 -2.52 28.61
N ALA A 82 -17.42 -3.69 28.50
CA ALA A 82 -18.60 -4.03 29.28
C ALA A 82 -18.23 -4.29 30.74
N SER A 83 -18.90 -3.58 31.65
CA SER A 83 -18.82 -3.82 33.10
C SER A 83 -20.18 -3.60 33.74
N THR A 84 -20.50 -4.37 34.78
CA THR A 84 -21.71 -4.20 35.60
C THR A 84 -21.35 -3.53 36.92
N ASN A 85 -22.24 -2.67 37.42
CA ASN A 85 -22.11 -2.08 38.76
C ASN A 85 -23.52 -1.97 39.36
N ALA A 86 -23.71 -2.50 40.58
CA ALA A 86 -24.99 -2.54 41.29
C ALA A 86 -25.07 -1.55 42.47
N THR A 87 -24.07 -0.67 42.63
CA THR A 87 -23.96 0.22 43.80
C THR A 87 -24.81 1.48 43.58
N SER A 88 -25.73 1.76 44.50
CA SER A 88 -26.68 2.91 44.44
C SER A 88 -26.37 4.00 45.49
N ASP A 89 -25.46 3.67 46.39
CA ASP A 89 -25.02 4.34 47.61
C ASP A 89 -23.81 5.27 47.36
N GLY A 90 -23.37 5.43 46.12
CA GLY A 90 -22.37 6.43 45.70
C GLY A 90 -20.92 6.14 46.09
N VAL A 91 -20.66 5.10 46.90
CA VAL A 91 -19.33 4.74 47.41
C VAL A 91 -18.45 4.03 46.37
N LYS A 92 -19.04 3.21 45.49
CA LYS A 92 -18.33 2.58 44.35
C LYS A 92 -18.78 3.18 43.03
N ARG A 93 -18.14 4.28 42.65
CA ARG A 93 -18.34 4.91 41.33
C ARG A 93 -17.91 3.98 40.21
N ARG A 94 -18.65 4.01 39.10
CA ARG A 94 -18.20 3.45 37.83
C ARG A 94 -16.97 4.24 37.37
N ASN A 95 -15.84 3.56 37.18
CA ASN A 95 -14.66 4.15 36.57
C ASN A 95 -14.54 3.57 35.15
N PRO A 96 -14.87 4.32 34.09
CA PRO A 96 -14.74 3.82 32.73
C PRO A 96 -13.27 3.50 32.45
N ALA A 97 -13.00 2.30 31.95
CA ALA A 97 -11.67 1.96 31.48
C ALA A 97 -11.34 2.83 30.26
N SER A 98 -10.14 3.41 30.25
CA SER A 98 -9.60 4.02 29.04
C SER A 98 -9.27 2.91 28.06
N VAL A 99 -9.92 2.90 26.89
CA VAL A 99 -9.61 2.03 25.74
C VAL A 99 -8.46 2.60 24.90
N ALA A 100 -7.68 3.52 25.47
CA ALA A 100 -6.73 4.35 24.76
C ALA A 100 -5.30 4.19 25.28
N ASP A 101 -4.44 3.57 24.48
CA ASP A 101 -2.99 3.71 24.64
C ASP A 101 -2.55 5.08 24.10
N LEU A 102 -1.99 5.94 24.96
CA LEU A 102 -1.78 7.37 24.68
C LEU A 102 -0.57 7.63 23.77
N ASP A 103 0.49 6.83 23.87
CA ASP A 103 1.72 7.05 23.07
C ASP A 103 1.60 6.49 21.64
N ALA A 104 0.78 5.46 21.43
CA ALA A 104 0.58 4.84 20.13
C ALA A 104 -0.33 5.64 19.16
N ARG A 105 -0.92 6.76 19.62
CA ARG A 105 -2.00 7.50 18.96
C ARG A 105 -1.59 8.70 18.11
N ARG A 106 -0.33 9.12 18.13
CA ARG A 106 0.04 10.30 17.33
C ARG A 106 0.26 9.94 15.87
N TYR A 107 -0.35 10.73 14.99
CA TYR A 107 -0.04 10.78 13.56
C TYR A 107 0.69 12.09 13.27
N ARG A 108 1.53 12.09 12.24
CA ARG A 108 2.18 13.30 11.73
C ARG A 108 2.22 13.23 10.22
N CYS A 109 1.51 14.15 9.57
CA CYS A 109 1.51 14.29 8.12
C CYS A 109 2.80 14.97 7.67
N GLU A 110 3.53 14.29 6.81
CA GLU A 110 4.76 14.81 6.21
C GLU A 110 4.50 15.25 4.77
N GLN A 111 5.23 16.27 4.34
CA GLN A 111 5.12 16.80 2.99
C GLN A 111 5.68 15.81 1.97
N VAL A 112 4.85 15.47 0.98
CA VAL A 112 5.19 14.61 -0.16
C VAL A 112 4.86 15.34 -1.47
N ASN A 113 5.79 15.29 -2.43
CA ASN A 113 5.65 15.93 -3.73
C ASN A 113 5.39 14.87 -4.82
N TYR A 114 4.38 15.12 -5.64
CA TYR A 114 3.92 14.25 -6.74
C TYR A 114 4.07 14.98 -8.07
N ASP A 115 5.31 15.28 -8.42
CA ASP A 115 5.63 16.05 -9.61
C ASP A 115 5.66 15.17 -10.86
N THR A 116 5.02 15.63 -11.93
CA THR A 116 4.94 14.93 -13.21
C THR A 116 5.23 15.89 -14.35
N PHE A 117 5.71 15.37 -15.48
CA PHE A 117 5.85 16.15 -16.70
C PHE A 117 5.35 15.39 -17.92
N ILE A 118 4.99 16.14 -18.94
CA ILE A 118 4.58 15.61 -20.24
C ILE A 118 5.34 16.37 -21.32
N SER A 119 6.04 15.65 -22.18
CA SER A 119 6.76 16.25 -23.30
C SER A 119 5.81 16.76 -24.39
N TYR A 120 6.22 17.77 -25.15
CA TYR A 120 5.43 18.26 -26.29
C TYR A 120 5.15 17.17 -27.32
N ALA A 121 6.10 16.26 -27.55
CA ALA A 121 5.90 15.15 -28.48
C ALA A 121 4.76 14.21 -28.04
N GLN A 122 4.61 13.97 -26.73
CA GLN A 122 3.50 13.17 -26.19
C GLN A 122 2.16 13.91 -26.31
N ILE A 123 2.16 15.23 -26.04
CA ILE A 123 0.97 16.06 -26.19
C ILE A 123 0.51 16.05 -27.66
N ASP A 124 1.44 16.21 -28.61
CA ASP A 124 1.14 16.15 -30.05
C ASP A 124 0.67 14.76 -30.50
N ALA A 125 1.24 13.68 -29.95
CA ALA A 125 0.78 12.34 -30.26
C ALA A 125 -0.67 12.13 -29.80
N TRP A 126 -1.03 12.67 -28.64
CA TRP A 126 -2.34 12.44 -28.02
C TRP A 126 -3.38 13.51 -28.36
N SER A 127 -2.99 14.63 -28.97
CA SER A 127 -3.90 15.72 -29.40
C SER A 127 -4.95 15.25 -30.42
N SER A 128 -4.66 14.18 -31.14
CA SER A 128 -5.59 13.51 -32.05
C SER A 128 -6.74 12.76 -31.34
N GLN A 129 -6.60 12.46 -30.05
CA GLN A 129 -7.61 11.71 -29.28
C GLN A 129 -8.62 12.64 -28.60
N LYS A 130 -9.91 12.38 -28.82
CA LYS A 130 -11.01 13.20 -28.26
C LYS A 130 -11.05 13.24 -26.72
N ASN A 131 -10.53 12.20 -26.05
CA ASN A 131 -10.58 12.05 -24.58
C ASN A 131 -9.22 12.23 -23.90
N PHE A 132 -8.26 12.86 -24.58
CA PHE A 132 -6.88 13.08 -24.10
C PHE A 132 -6.78 13.51 -22.62
N GLN A 133 -7.53 14.55 -22.25
CA GLN A 133 -7.45 15.18 -20.94
C GLN A 133 -7.89 14.24 -19.80
N GLN A 134 -8.92 13.43 -20.06
CA GLN A 134 -9.45 12.46 -19.10
C GLN A 134 -8.48 11.29 -18.92
N LEU A 135 -7.95 10.75 -20.03
CA LEU A 135 -6.99 9.65 -19.98
C LEU A 135 -5.72 10.05 -19.22
N LEU A 136 -5.19 11.24 -19.51
CA LEU A 136 -4.02 11.76 -18.83
C LEU A 136 -4.28 11.96 -17.33
N SER A 137 -5.39 12.59 -16.97
CA SER A 137 -5.73 12.83 -15.56
C SER A 137 -5.94 11.52 -14.81
N ALA A 138 -6.60 10.53 -15.43
CA ALA A 138 -6.82 9.20 -14.85
C ALA A 138 -5.50 8.45 -14.65
N GLN A 139 -4.56 8.53 -15.61
CA GLN A 139 -3.26 7.89 -15.49
C GLN A 139 -2.42 8.52 -14.37
N ILE A 140 -2.37 9.85 -14.28
CA ILE A 140 -1.65 10.55 -13.20
C ILE A 140 -2.26 10.17 -11.84
N THR A 141 -3.59 10.21 -11.73
CA THR A 141 -4.33 9.84 -10.50
C THR A 141 -4.01 8.41 -10.08
N ARG A 142 -3.99 7.47 -11.03
CA ARG A 142 -3.62 6.07 -10.78
C ARG A 142 -2.16 5.93 -10.33
N GLN A 143 -1.23 6.69 -10.93
CA GLN A 143 0.17 6.65 -10.53
C GLN A 143 0.34 7.15 -9.09
N VAL A 144 -0.30 8.26 -8.72
CA VAL A 144 -0.29 8.77 -7.34
C VAL A 144 -0.84 7.73 -6.35
N ALA A 145 -1.91 7.02 -6.73
CA ALA A 145 -2.45 5.94 -5.92
C ALA A 145 -1.44 4.78 -5.72
N LEU A 146 -0.75 4.37 -6.79
CA LEU A 146 0.27 3.31 -6.74
C LEU A 146 1.49 3.74 -5.92
N ASP A 147 1.95 4.97 -6.07
CA ASP A 147 3.05 5.54 -5.31
C ASP A 147 2.70 5.58 -3.82
N ARG A 148 1.48 5.97 -3.46
CA ARG A 148 1.01 5.93 -2.07
C ARG A 148 1.00 4.52 -1.50
N ILE A 149 0.60 3.51 -2.28
CA ILE A 149 0.66 2.10 -1.85
C ILE A 149 2.11 1.65 -1.66
N MET A 150 2.99 2.02 -2.59
CA MET A 150 4.41 1.67 -2.55
C MET A 150 5.09 2.23 -1.29
N ILE A 151 4.88 3.52 -1.00
CA ILE A 151 5.38 4.17 0.22
C ILE A 151 4.73 3.54 1.46
N GLY A 152 3.43 3.25 1.43
CA GLY A 152 2.73 2.66 2.58
C GLY A 152 3.32 1.32 3.03
N PHE A 153 3.79 0.48 2.10
CA PHE A 153 4.43 -0.80 2.45
C PHE A 153 5.94 -0.73 2.64
N ASN A 154 6.66 0.09 1.86
CA ASN A 154 8.13 0.10 1.86
C ASN A 154 8.77 1.31 2.54
N GLY A 155 7.96 2.29 2.94
CA GLY A 155 8.43 3.52 3.57
C GLY A 155 9.09 3.28 4.93
N GLU A 156 10.35 3.68 5.07
CA GLU A 156 11.15 3.52 6.29
C GLU A 156 11.38 4.85 7.02
N SER A 157 11.54 5.94 6.27
CA SER A 157 11.84 7.26 6.84
C SER A 157 11.34 8.39 5.94
N HIS A 158 11.36 9.61 6.46
CA HIS A 158 11.15 10.83 5.69
C HIS A 158 12.49 11.56 5.55
N ALA A 159 13.01 11.64 4.33
CA ALA A 159 14.20 12.42 4.00
C ALA A 159 13.81 13.81 3.49
N LEU A 160 14.61 14.82 3.84
CA LEU A 160 14.43 16.18 3.32
C LEU A 160 14.56 16.25 1.78
N ILE A 161 15.42 15.39 1.22
CA ILE A 161 15.61 15.21 -0.21
C ILE A 161 15.65 13.71 -0.45
N SER A 162 14.66 13.16 -1.13
CA SER A 162 14.61 11.74 -1.48
C SER A 162 15.47 11.42 -2.69
N ASP A 163 16.03 10.22 -2.71
CA ASP A 163 16.87 9.71 -3.78
C ASP A 163 16.31 8.40 -4.33
N ARG A 164 15.74 8.49 -5.54
CA ARG A 164 15.13 7.35 -6.23
C ARG A 164 16.15 6.32 -6.72
N ALA A 165 17.43 6.68 -6.85
CA ALA A 165 18.46 5.75 -7.30
C ALA A 165 18.86 4.78 -6.18
N THR A 166 18.96 5.29 -4.94
CA THR A 166 19.23 4.47 -3.76
C THR A 166 17.95 3.83 -3.19
N ASN A 167 16.81 4.52 -3.31
CA ASN A 167 15.51 4.07 -2.80
C ASN A 167 14.46 3.91 -3.94
N PRO A 168 14.56 2.85 -4.77
CA PRO A 168 13.68 2.66 -5.93
C PRO A 168 12.22 2.37 -5.56
N LEU A 169 11.93 1.95 -4.32
CA LEU A 169 10.59 1.69 -3.80
C LEU A 169 10.09 2.84 -2.90
N LEU A 170 10.67 4.04 -3.05
CA LEU A 170 10.26 5.25 -2.32
C LEU A 170 10.38 5.10 -0.79
N GLN A 171 11.39 4.35 -0.33
CA GLN A 171 11.61 4.02 1.08
C GLN A 171 11.94 5.24 1.97
N ASP A 172 12.42 6.32 1.38
CA ASP A 172 12.84 7.56 2.06
C ASP A 172 11.82 8.70 1.93
N VAL A 173 10.62 8.42 1.40
CA VAL A 173 9.59 9.45 1.19
C VAL A 173 8.75 9.69 2.42
N ASN A 174 8.33 8.65 3.14
CA ASN A 174 7.50 8.75 4.34
C ASN A 174 7.54 7.40 5.10
N PRO A 175 7.52 7.36 6.45
CA PRO A 175 7.31 6.12 7.18
C PRO A 175 5.98 5.44 6.82
N GLY A 176 6.04 4.16 6.44
CA GLY A 176 4.89 3.35 6.06
C GLY A 176 4.28 2.54 7.22
N TRP A 177 3.23 1.77 6.92
CA TRP A 177 2.54 0.92 7.90
C TRP A 177 3.47 -0.12 8.53
N LEU A 178 4.28 -0.82 7.71
CA LEU A 178 5.17 -1.88 8.21
C LEU A 178 6.21 -1.32 9.18
N LYS A 179 6.81 -0.17 8.83
CA LYS A 179 7.73 0.56 9.71
C LYS A 179 7.08 0.93 11.03
N HIS A 180 5.87 1.47 11.00
CA HIS A 180 5.14 1.78 12.23
C HIS A 180 4.87 0.54 13.10
N ILE A 181 4.57 -0.62 12.51
CA ILE A 181 4.41 -1.87 13.26
C ILE A 181 5.74 -2.29 13.91
N ARG A 182 6.86 -2.21 13.17
CA ARG A 182 8.19 -2.54 13.71
C ARG A 182 8.59 -1.65 14.88
N ASP A 183 8.34 -0.35 14.79
CA ASP A 183 8.80 0.61 15.79
C ASP A 183 7.90 0.65 17.03
N LYS A 184 6.57 0.61 16.83
CA LYS A 184 5.59 0.78 17.92
C LYS A 184 5.08 -0.54 18.49
N ALA A 185 5.21 -1.65 17.76
CA ALA A 185 4.66 -2.95 18.12
C ALA A 185 5.60 -4.10 17.76
N ALA A 186 6.87 -4.02 18.20
CA ALA A 186 7.89 -5.02 17.91
C ALA A 186 7.51 -6.46 18.32
N THR A 187 6.69 -6.61 19.36
CA THR A 187 6.17 -7.92 19.81
C THR A 187 5.23 -8.58 18.80
N ARG A 188 4.67 -7.80 17.86
CA ARG A 188 3.80 -8.28 16.78
C ARG A 188 4.57 -8.63 15.50
N VAL A 189 5.89 -8.49 15.51
CA VAL A 189 6.77 -8.81 14.39
C VAL A 189 7.47 -10.13 14.64
N VAL A 190 7.18 -11.13 13.81
CA VAL A 190 7.82 -12.45 13.82
C VAL A 190 8.82 -12.50 12.68
N LYS A 191 10.07 -12.88 12.97
CA LYS A 191 11.16 -12.88 11.98
C LYS A 191 11.77 -14.26 11.79
N GLY A 192 12.22 -14.53 10.57
CA GLY A 192 13.10 -15.66 10.26
C GLY A 192 12.41 -17.02 10.35
N MET A 193 11.14 -17.09 9.95
CA MET A 193 10.39 -18.35 9.95
C MET A 193 10.76 -19.17 8.72
N THR A 194 11.11 -20.44 8.95
CA THR A 194 11.46 -21.36 7.86
C THR A 194 10.32 -22.32 7.53
N LEU A 195 10.05 -22.49 6.24
CA LEU A 195 9.10 -23.47 5.73
C LEU A 195 9.82 -24.75 5.31
N THR A 196 9.19 -25.88 5.56
CA THR A 196 9.71 -27.20 5.15
C THR A 196 9.83 -27.26 3.63
N ARG A 197 11.02 -27.59 3.14
CA ARG A 197 11.30 -27.73 1.72
C ARG A 197 11.03 -29.15 1.26
N ARG A 198 10.29 -29.26 0.16
CA ARG A 198 9.95 -30.53 -0.50
C ARG A 198 10.38 -30.48 -1.96
N ASP A 199 10.72 -31.63 -2.52
CA ASP A 199 11.03 -31.76 -3.95
C ASP A 199 9.77 -31.86 -4.80
N ASP A 200 9.94 -31.89 -6.13
CA ASP A 200 8.84 -32.00 -7.10
C ASP A 200 8.05 -33.32 -6.98
N GLU A 201 8.61 -34.32 -6.30
CA GLU A 201 7.97 -35.59 -5.97
C GLU A 201 7.33 -35.59 -4.56
N ASN A 202 7.23 -34.42 -3.93
CA ASN A 202 6.68 -34.18 -2.59
C ASN A 202 7.42 -34.88 -1.44
N LYS A 203 8.65 -35.34 -1.65
CA LYS A 203 9.51 -35.89 -0.61
C LYS A 203 10.15 -34.76 0.19
N LEU A 204 10.35 -35.00 1.49
CA LEU A 204 10.94 -34.03 2.39
C LEU A 204 12.44 -33.90 2.10
N VAL A 205 12.88 -32.69 1.73
CA VAL A 205 14.28 -32.38 1.48
C VAL A 205 14.93 -31.80 2.72
N ALA A 206 14.27 -30.83 3.37
CA ALA A 206 14.73 -30.22 4.61
C ALA A 206 13.56 -29.80 5.48
N LYS A 207 13.65 -30.09 6.79
CA LYS A 207 12.63 -29.73 7.76
C LYS A 207 12.81 -28.26 8.18
N GLY A 208 11.77 -27.46 7.99
CA GLY A 208 11.68 -26.09 8.54
C GLY A 208 10.88 -26.06 9.84
N ASP A 209 10.69 -24.87 10.39
CA ASP A 209 9.88 -24.61 11.59
C ASP A 209 8.42 -25.01 11.37
N TYR A 210 7.89 -24.70 10.17
CA TYR A 210 6.53 -25.07 9.78
C TYR A 210 6.51 -26.05 8.60
N GLY A 211 5.52 -26.93 8.61
CA GLY A 211 5.30 -27.90 7.53
C GLY A 211 4.72 -27.29 6.26
N ASN A 212 3.90 -26.24 6.39
CA ASN A 212 3.26 -25.52 5.28
C ASN A 212 2.95 -24.07 5.71
N PRO A 213 2.71 -23.14 4.76
CA PRO A 213 2.35 -21.76 5.08
C PRO A 213 1.03 -21.62 5.86
N ASP A 214 0.09 -22.56 5.68
CA ASP A 214 -1.20 -22.52 6.38
C ASP A 214 -1.06 -22.70 7.89
N ALA A 215 -0.20 -23.63 8.33
CA ALA A 215 0.11 -23.89 9.73
C ALA A 215 0.81 -22.69 10.37
N MET A 216 1.72 -22.04 9.62
CA MET A 216 2.40 -20.82 10.07
C MET A 216 1.41 -19.68 10.30
N VAL A 217 0.54 -19.40 9.32
CA VAL A 217 -0.47 -18.33 9.46
C VAL A 217 -1.45 -18.64 10.59
N HIS A 218 -1.87 -19.90 10.74
CA HIS A 218 -2.77 -20.31 11.83
C HIS A 218 -2.13 -20.14 13.21
N ASP A 219 -0.88 -20.58 13.38
CA ASP A 219 -0.15 -20.42 14.65
C ASP A 219 0.03 -18.94 15.00
N ILE A 220 0.54 -18.15 14.06
CA ILE A 220 0.82 -16.72 14.26
C ILE A 220 -0.46 -15.94 14.53
N ARG A 221 -1.57 -16.25 13.85
CA ARG A 221 -2.89 -15.69 14.17
C ARG A 221 -3.28 -15.97 15.62
N SER A 222 -3.01 -17.18 16.11
CA SER A 222 -3.39 -17.60 17.47
C SER A 222 -2.45 -17.11 18.58
N SER A 223 -1.17 -16.87 18.26
CA SER A 223 -0.14 -16.51 19.25
C SER A 223 0.14 -15.01 19.29
N VAL A 224 0.07 -14.33 18.15
CA VAL A 224 0.50 -12.93 18.01
C VAL A 224 -0.63 -11.92 18.08
N LEU A 225 -1.84 -12.24 17.62
CA LEU A 225 -2.98 -11.31 17.73
C LEU A 225 -3.56 -11.28 19.15
N ASP A 226 -4.15 -10.15 19.54
CA ASP A 226 -4.91 -10.07 20.79
C ASP A 226 -6.12 -10.99 20.78
N GLU A 227 -6.47 -11.53 21.94
CA GLU A 227 -7.47 -12.59 22.10
C GLU A 227 -8.81 -12.27 21.41
N TRP A 228 -9.31 -11.04 21.56
CA TRP A 228 -10.56 -10.60 20.95
C TRP A 228 -10.47 -10.35 19.43
N HIS A 229 -9.26 -10.22 18.88
CA HIS A 229 -9.03 -10.09 17.44
C HIS A 229 -8.83 -11.42 16.74
N LYS A 230 -8.51 -12.50 17.45
CA LYS A 230 -8.23 -13.82 16.86
C LYS A 230 -9.38 -14.33 16.01
N ASP A 231 -10.63 -14.10 16.45
CA ASP A 231 -11.83 -14.55 15.75
C ASP A 231 -12.50 -13.45 14.91
N ALA A 232 -11.81 -12.33 14.67
CA ALA A 232 -12.35 -11.25 13.86
C ALA A 232 -12.62 -11.74 12.41
N PRO A 233 -13.85 -11.57 11.88
CA PRO A 233 -14.24 -12.14 10.58
C PRO A 233 -13.64 -11.38 9.38
N ASP A 234 -13.04 -10.22 9.62
CA ASP A 234 -12.49 -9.32 8.61
C ASP A 234 -10.96 -9.44 8.44
N LEU A 235 -10.34 -10.44 9.06
CA LEU A 235 -8.90 -10.69 8.91
C LEU A 235 -8.55 -11.18 7.51
N VAL A 236 -7.51 -10.60 6.95
CA VAL A 236 -6.93 -10.97 5.66
C VAL A 236 -5.41 -11.15 5.79
N VAL A 237 -4.84 -11.92 4.88
CA VAL A 237 -3.38 -12.05 4.73
C VAL A 237 -2.95 -11.20 3.54
N LEU A 238 -2.20 -10.15 3.81
CA LEU A 238 -1.55 -9.31 2.81
C LEU A 238 -0.17 -9.90 2.48
N MET A 239 0.10 -10.13 1.20
CA MET A 239 1.42 -10.57 0.73
C MET A 239 1.69 -10.16 -0.72
N GLY A 240 2.96 -10.27 -1.12
CA GLY A 240 3.38 -10.12 -2.51
C GLY A 240 2.98 -11.30 -3.38
N ARG A 241 2.88 -11.07 -4.70
CA ARG A 241 2.60 -12.12 -5.68
C ARG A 241 3.73 -13.15 -5.77
N ASP A 242 4.97 -12.71 -5.62
CA ASP A 242 6.15 -13.58 -5.72
C ASP A 242 6.10 -14.65 -4.64
N LEU A 243 5.95 -14.25 -3.37
CA LEU A 243 5.80 -15.17 -2.24
C LEU A 243 4.63 -16.13 -2.42
N PHE A 244 3.46 -15.61 -2.82
CA PHE A 244 2.27 -16.42 -3.04
C PHE A 244 2.50 -17.55 -4.07
N ASN A 245 3.22 -17.24 -5.16
CA ASN A 245 3.56 -18.23 -6.17
C ASN A 245 4.57 -19.25 -5.62
N THR A 246 5.65 -18.80 -4.99
CA THR A 246 6.69 -19.68 -4.44
C THR A 246 6.11 -20.68 -3.44
N LEU A 247 5.16 -20.26 -2.61
CA LEU A 247 4.47 -21.13 -1.64
C LEU A 247 3.61 -22.22 -2.28
N ARG A 248 3.16 -22.03 -3.52
CA ARG A 248 2.24 -22.93 -4.21
C ARG A 248 2.88 -23.80 -5.26
N LEU A 249 4.04 -23.41 -5.80
CA LEU A 249 4.77 -24.19 -6.81
C LEU A 249 4.97 -25.66 -6.41
N PRO A 250 5.41 -26.01 -5.18
CA PRO A 250 5.56 -27.41 -4.79
C PRO A 250 4.25 -28.20 -4.85
N MET A 251 3.11 -27.58 -4.48
CA MET A 251 1.81 -28.24 -4.58
C MET A 251 1.40 -28.46 -6.04
N ILE A 252 1.58 -27.45 -6.90
CA ILE A 252 1.25 -27.54 -8.33
C ILE A 252 2.05 -28.67 -9.00
N ASN A 253 3.34 -28.78 -8.68
CA ASN A 253 4.19 -29.84 -9.23
C ASN A 253 3.75 -31.24 -8.75
N ALA A 254 3.45 -31.40 -7.46
CA ALA A 254 2.97 -32.67 -6.91
C ALA A 254 1.62 -33.14 -7.48
N ILE A 255 0.75 -32.19 -7.85
CA ILE A 255 -0.55 -32.46 -8.50
C ILE A 255 -0.34 -33.03 -9.92
N SER A 256 0.70 -32.58 -10.64
CA SER A 256 1.01 -33.04 -12.00
C SER A 256 1.42 -34.52 -12.08
N THR A 257 2.01 -35.06 -11.01
CA THR A 257 2.61 -36.40 -10.99
C THR A 257 1.72 -37.51 -10.43
N THR A 258 0.61 -37.17 -9.75
CA THR A 258 -0.13 -38.12 -8.91
C THR A 258 -1.64 -38.05 -9.15
N ASN A 259 -2.17 -39.00 -9.93
CA ASN A 259 -3.58 -39.36 -10.20
C ASN A 259 -4.59 -38.31 -10.75
N PRO A 260 -5.31 -38.59 -11.88
CA PRO A 260 -5.85 -37.51 -12.72
C PRO A 260 -7.25 -36.94 -12.40
N ASN A 261 -8.13 -37.53 -11.57
CA ASN A 261 -9.56 -37.13 -11.65
C ASN A 261 -10.19 -36.48 -10.41
N THR A 262 -9.75 -36.78 -9.20
CA THR A 262 -10.32 -36.17 -7.96
C THR A 262 -9.29 -35.33 -7.21
N GLU A 263 -8.04 -35.78 -7.17
CA GLU A 263 -6.93 -35.00 -6.59
C GLU A 263 -6.49 -33.85 -7.49
N LEU A 264 -6.57 -33.99 -8.83
CA LEU A 264 -6.41 -32.84 -9.74
C LEU A 264 -7.48 -31.78 -9.53
N VAL A 265 -8.76 -32.16 -9.34
CA VAL A 265 -9.84 -31.20 -9.14
C VAL A 265 -9.71 -30.51 -7.79
N ALA A 266 -9.40 -31.24 -6.72
CA ALA A 266 -9.11 -30.66 -5.41
C ALA A 266 -7.87 -29.75 -5.46
N GLY A 267 -6.82 -30.18 -6.16
CA GLY A 267 -5.60 -29.41 -6.38
C GLY A 267 -5.85 -28.12 -7.17
N GLN A 268 -6.62 -28.18 -8.26
CA GLN A 268 -7.03 -27.00 -9.03
C GLN A 268 -7.90 -26.06 -8.20
N LEU A 269 -8.79 -26.59 -7.35
CA LEU A 269 -9.65 -25.80 -6.48
C LEU A 269 -8.86 -25.11 -5.36
N ILE A 270 -7.84 -25.78 -4.80
CA ILE A 270 -6.91 -25.20 -3.81
C ILE A 270 -6.04 -24.13 -4.47
N VAL A 271 -5.50 -24.39 -5.66
CA VAL A 271 -4.70 -23.41 -6.42
C VAL A 271 -5.56 -22.19 -6.82
N ALA A 272 -6.83 -22.42 -7.17
CA ALA A 272 -7.78 -21.34 -7.47
C ALA A 272 -8.23 -20.58 -6.22
N SER A 273 -8.34 -21.25 -5.07
CA SER A 273 -8.65 -20.62 -3.79
C SER A 273 -7.50 -19.71 -3.39
N ARG A 274 -7.76 -18.42 -3.13
CA ARG A 274 -6.75 -17.47 -2.65
C ARG A 274 -6.80 -17.38 -1.14
N THR A 275 -6.71 -18.52 -0.47
CA THR A 275 -6.70 -18.58 1.00
C THR A 275 -5.38 -19.14 1.51
N VAL A 276 -4.92 -18.64 2.65
CA VAL A 276 -3.79 -19.16 3.41
C VAL A 276 -4.18 -19.15 4.89
N GLY A 277 -4.03 -20.28 5.59
CA GLY A 277 -4.41 -20.43 7.00
C GLY A 277 -5.91 -20.21 7.26
N GLY A 278 -6.76 -20.48 6.26
CA GLY A 278 -8.20 -20.25 6.34
C GLY A 278 -8.62 -18.78 6.19
N LEU A 279 -7.68 -17.86 5.95
CA LEU A 279 -7.94 -16.44 5.71
C LEU A 279 -7.85 -16.10 4.22
N GLN A 280 -8.60 -15.10 3.78
CA GLN A 280 -8.51 -14.59 2.41
C GLN A 280 -7.17 -13.88 2.20
N THR A 281 -6.51 -14.17 1.09
CA THR A 281 -5.23 -13.58 0.71
C THR A 281 -5.45 -12.41 -0.24
N TYR A 282 -4.97 -11.23 0.17
CA TYR A 282 -4.96 -10.04 -0.67
C TYR A 282 -3.55 -9.81 -1.23
N LEU A 283 -3.44 -9.82 -2.55
CA LEU A 283 -2.17 -9.59 -3.24
C LEU A 283 -1.96 -8.10 -3.46
N ALA A 284 -1.18 -7.47 -2.58
CA ALA A 284 -0.87 -6.05 -2.66
C ALA A 284 0.30 -5.80 -3.63
N PRO A 285 0.20 -4.79 -4.53
CA PRO A 285 1.34 -4.41 -5.37
C PRO A 285 2.45 -3.80 -4.51
N TYR A 286 3.71 -4.02 -4.90
CA TYR A 286 4.91 -3.52 -4.21
C TYR A 286 5.09 -3.99 -2.77
N PHE A 287 4.36 -5.02 -2.33
CA PHE A 287 4.56 -5.61 -1.01
C PHE A 287 5.93 -6.31 -0.94
N PRO A 288 6.65 -6.26 0.20
CA PRO A 288 7.95 -6.94 0.36
C PRO A 288 7.88 -8.43 0.02
N LYS A 289 8.92 -8.95 -0.63
CA LYS A 289 8.91 -10.29 -1.26
C LYS A 289 8.91 -11.45 -0.27
N ASP A 290 9.43 -11.24 0.93
CA ASP A 290 9.69 -12.24 1.96
C ASP A 290 8.83 -12.01 3.22
N ALA A 291 7.78 -11.22 3.10
CA ALA A 291 6.92 -10.84 4.22
C ALA A 291 5.45 -11.20 3.99
N MET A 292 4.73 -11.31 5.10
CA MET A 292 3.27 -11.38 5.14
C MET A 292 2.75 -10.51 6.28
N LEU A 293 1.60 -9.86 6.07
CA LEU A 293 0.92 -9.10 7.11
C LEU A 293 -0.47 -9.67 7.32
N ILE A 294 -0.78 -10.12 8.54
CA ILE A 294 -2.11 -10.55 8.96
C ILE A 294 -2.77 -9.36 9.66
N THR A 295 -3.83 -8.80 9.07
CA THR A 295 -4.59 -7.68 9.63
C THR A 295 -5.94 -7.54 8.92
N SER A 296 -6.81 -6.67 9.41
CA SER A 296 -7.95 -6.17 8.63
C SER A 296 -7.52 -5.01 7.73
N LEU A 297 -8.10 -4.91 6.51
CA LEU A 297 -7.85 -3.78 5.61
C LEU A 297 -8.30 -2.45 6.21
N LYS A 298 -9.37 -2.47 7.01
CA LYS A 298 -9.87 -1.29 7.75
C LYS A 298 -9.02 -0.92 8.95
N ASN A 299 -8.00 -1.70 9.28
CA ASN A 299 -7.00 -1.33 10.29
C ASN A 299 -5.89 -0.45 9.70
N LEU A 300 -5.76 -0.43 8.37
CA LEU A 300 -4.80 0.41 7.67
C LEU A 300 -5.51 1.68 7.20
N SER A 301 -4.87 2.81 7.45
CA SER A 301 -5.39 4.13 7.10
C SER A 301 -4.32 4.98 6.43
N ILE A 302 -4.74 5.80 5.48
CA ILE A 302 -3.97 6.94 4.98
C ILE A 302 -4.69 8.21 5.42
N TYR A 303 -3.98 9.07 6.12
CA TYR A 303 -4.48 10.41 6.44
C TYR A 303 -3.83 11.42 5.52
N PHE A 304 -4.62 12.38 5.04
CA PHE A 304 -4.14 13.51 4.27
C PHE A 304 -4.59 14.79 4.95
N GLN A 305 -3.73 15.81 4.97
CA GLN A 305 -4.08 17.09 5.56
C GLN A 305 -4.99 17.88 4.62
N LYS A 306 -6.16 18.29 5.11
CA LYS A 306 -7.07 19.17 4.36
C LYS A 306 -6.44 20.54 4.18
N GLY A 307 -6.57 21.08 2.97
CA GLY A 307 -6.03 22.40 2.62
C GLY A 307 -4.50 22.44 2.49
N SER A 308 -3.78 21.30 2.59
CA SER A 308 -2.34 21.25 2.32
C SER A 308 -2.03 21.10 0.82
N LEU A 309 -3.00 20.70 0.00
CA LEU A 309 -2.79 20.47 -1.43
C LEU A 309 -2.40 21.78 -2.13
N ARG A 310 -1.17 21.83 -2.63
CA ARG A 310 -0.64 22.90 -3.46
C ARG A 310 -0.39 22.35 -4.85
N ARG A 311 -0.80 23.11 -5.87
CA ARG A 311 -0.57 22.73 -7.26
C ARG A 311 -0.01 23.93 -8.04
N PHE A 312 0.84 23.62 -9.01
CA PHE A 312 1.45 24.59 -9.89
C PHE A 312 1.72 23.92 -11.24
N ILE A 313 1.29 24.54 -12.34
CA ILE A 313 1.51 24.01 -13.69
C ILE A 313 2.29 25.05 -14.47
N ARG A 314 3.44 24.63 -15.02
CA ARG A 314 4.29 25.51 -15.81
C ARG A 314 4.71 24.82 -17.09
N GLU A 315 4.59 25.56 -18.18
CA GLU A 315 5.24 25.19 -19.43
C GLU A 315 6.74 25.49 -19.31
N GLU A 316 7.57 24.50 -19.64
CA GLU A 316 9.04 24.58 -19.59
C GLU A 316 9.60 24.38 -21.00
N PRO A 317 9.59 25.43 -21.85
CA PRO A 317 10.09 25.33 -23.21
C PRO A 317 11.56 24.94 -23.28
N GLU A 318 12.35 25.31 -22.27
CA GLU A 318 13.77 24.93 -22.13
C GLU A 318 13.98 23.41 -22.17
N TYR A 319 12.98 22.64 -21.72
CA TYR A 319 12.99 21.17 -21.71
C TYR A 319 11.94 20.56 -22.64
N ASN A 320 11.29 21.38 -23.47
CA ASN A 320 10.22 20.97 -24.39
C ASN A 320 9.09 20.16 -23.71
N ARG A 321 8.63 20.61 -22.55
CA ARG A 321 7.67 19.88 -21.72
C ARG A 321 6.76 20.80 -20.91
N ILE A 322 5.77 20.19 -20.28
CA ILE A 322 4.89 20.84 -19.31
C ILE A 322 5.00 20.08 -18.01
N ALA A 323 5.35 20.80 -16.96
CA ALA A 323 5.52 20.26 -15.62
C ALA A 323 4.30 20.60 -14.76
N THR A 324 3.80 19.61 -14.05
CA THR A 324 2.83 19.77 -12.97
C THR A 324 3.54 19.45 -11.67
N TYR A 325 3.60 20.45 -10.81
CA TYR A 325 4.11 20.32 -9.45
C TYR A 325 2.93 20.19 -8.50
N GLN A 326 2.95 19.17 -7.65
CA GLN A 326 1.91 18.91 -6.67
C GLN A 326 2.54 18.56 -5.34
N SER A 327 2.08 19.20 -4.27
CA SER A 327 2.54 18.93 -2.91
C SER A 327 1.34 18.73 -1.98
N MET A 328 1.41 17.72 -1.13
CA MET A 328 0.42 17.45 -0.09
C MET A 328 1.05 16.80 1.12
N ASN A 329 0.41 16.93 2.27
CA ASN A 329 0.88 16.35 3.51
C ASN A 329 0.09 15.07 3.76
N ASP A 330 0.79 13.94 3.74
CA ASP A 330 0.20 12.61 3.89
C ASP A 330 0.87 11.86 5.06
N CYS A 331 0.17 10.93 5.69
CA CYS A 331 0.78 9.94 6.57
C CYS A 331 0.04 8.60 6.57
N TYR A 332 0.78 7.57 6.98
CA TYR A 332 0.30 6.20 7.06
C TYR A 332 0.05 5.82 8.51
N VAL A 333 -1.13 5.29 8.80
CA VAL A 333 -1.55 4.99 10.17
C VAL A 333 -2.05 3.56 10.23
N VAL A 334 -1.58 2.83 11.25
CA VAL A 334 -2.17 1.56 11.69
C VAL A 334 -3.02 1.88 12.90
N GLU A 335 -4.32 1.64 12.83
CA GLU A 335 -5.25 2.08 13.89
C GLU A 335 -5.00 1.32 15.20
N ASP A 336 -5.05 -0.01 15.12
CA ASP A 336 -4.82 -0.93 16.22
C ASP A 336 -3.65 -1.90 15.94
N TYR A 337 -2.60 -1.80 16.75
CA TYR A 337 -1.45 -2.69 16.68
C TYR A 337 -1.75 -4.11 17.23
N GLY A 338 -2.76 -4.26 18.09
CA GLY A 338 -3.23 -5.55 18.60
C GLY A 338 -3.93 -6.43 17.57
N LYS A 339 -4.38 -5.82 16.46
CA LYS A 339 -5.02 -6.48 15.31
C LYS A 339 -4.07 -6.75 14.15
N CYS A 340 -2.75 -6.60 14.35
CA CYS A 340 -1.76 -6.87 13.31
C CYS A 340 -0.72 -7.92 13.75
N ALA A 341 -0.30 -8.76 12.81
CA ALA A 341 0.87 -9.63 12.95
C ALA A 341 1.69 -9.56 11.66
N LEU A 342 2.93 -9.11 11.76
CA LEU A 342 3.85 -8.98 10.63
C LEU A 342 4.85 -10.13 10.69
N ILE A 343 5.00 -10.85 9.58
CA ILE A 343 5.94 -11.95 9.41
C ILE A 343 6.96 -11.51 8.38
N GLU A 344 8.24 -11.58 8.72
CA GLU A 344 9.35 -11.17 7.83
C GLU A 344 10.42 -12.25 7.72
N GLY A 345 11.16 -12.26 6.62
CA GLY A 345 12.23 -13.23 6.38
C GLY A 345 11.72 -14.65 6.21
N ILE A 346 10.61 -14.83 5.48
CA ILE A 346 10.05 -16.14 5.19
C ILE A 346 10.92 -16.82 4.12
N THR A 347 11.54 -17.94 4.47
CA THR A 347 12.42 -18.71 3.58
C THR A 347 12.11 -20.20 3.63
N PHE A 348 12.54 -20.96 2.61
CA PHE A 348 12.48 -22.41 2.65
C PHE A 348 13.74 -23.00 3.29
N ALA A 349 13.57 -24.06 4.07
CA ALA A 349 14.68 -24.72 4.74
C ALA A 349 15.74 -25.21 3.74
N GLY A 350 16.99 -24.79 3.94
CA GLY A 350 18.12 -25.18 3.11
C GLY A 350 18.28 -24.38 1.80
N GLU A 351 17.56 -23.27 1.62
CA GLU A 351 17.99 -22.19 0.71
C GLU A 351 18.90 -21.24 1.50
N ASP A 352 20.12 -21.03 1.03
CA ASP A 352 20.96 -19.94 1.54
C ASP A 352 20.33 -18.60 1.12
N PRO A 353 20.14 -17.65 2.05
CA PRO A 353 19.46 -16.37 1.78
C PRO A 353 20.15 -15.51 0.71
N ASP A 354 21.42 -15.77 0.39
CA ASP A 354 22.22 -15.00 -0.58
C ASP A 354 22.09 -15.49 -2.03
N ASN A 355 21.49 -16.65 -2.30
CA ASN A 355 21.49 -17.25 -3.64
C ASN A 355 20.41 -16.71 -4.59
N ASN A 356 19.54 -15.82 -4.11
CA ASN A 356 18.48 -15.18 -4.90
C ASN A 356 18.96 -13.95 -5.70
N ALA A 357 20.24 -13.56 -5.58
CA ALA A 357 20.80 -12.42 -6.31
C ALA A 357 21.38 -12.77 -7.69
N GLU A 358 21.64 -14.04 -8.01
CA GLU A 358 22.41 -14.42 -9.22
C GLU A 358 21.62 -15.12 -10.34
N SER A 359 20.32 -15.43 -10.17
CA SER A 359 19.55 -16.14 -11.20
C SER A 359 19.08 -15.29 -12.40
N GLY A 360 19.64 -14.09 -12.57
CA GLY A 360 19.26 -13.13 -13.62
C GLY A 360 20.27 -12.93 -14.77
N GLN A 361 21.42 -13.61 -14.78
CA GLN A 361 22.39 -13.46 -15.89
C GLN A 361 22.18 -14.55 -16.96
N PRO A 362 21.95 -14.19 -18.24
CA PRO A 362 21.95 -15.17 -19.32
C PRO A 362 23.37 -15.74 -19.49
N GLN A 363 23.46 -17.07 -19.53
CA GLN A 363 24.69 -17.80 -19.84
C GLN A 363 25.27 -17.32 -21.18
N PRO A 364 26.60 -17.07 -21.28
CA PRO A 364 27.21 -16.81 -22.57
C PRO A 364 27.23 -18.12 -23.38
N GLU A 365 26.62 -18.10 -24.56
CA GLU A 365 26.77 -19.16 -25.55
C GLU A 365 28.24 -19.27 -25.95
N ALA A 366 28.75 -20.51 -25.93
CA ALA A 366 30.11 -20.89 -26.32
C ALA A 366 30.24 -21.08 -27.82
#